data_AF-A0A250YCU0-F1
#
_entry.id   AF-A0A250YCU0-F1
#
_cell.length_a   1.000
_cell.length_b   1.000
_cell.length_c   1.000
_cell.angle_alpha   90.00
_cell.angle_beta   90.00
_cell.angle_gamma   90.00
#
_symmetry.space_group_name_H-M   'P 1'
#
loop_
_entity.id
_entity.type
_entity.pdbx_description
1 polymer ?
#
loop_
_entity_poly.entity_id
_entity_poly.type
_entity_poly.pdbx_seq_one_letter_code
_entity_poly.pdbx_strand_id
1 'polypeptide(L)'
;MAYPGYGGGFGDFSVQIPGMQIQMGQSVPGTGPNMLPGGYPGYPAYSDSYSPADDSMWTYFTAVAGQDGEVDAEELQRCLTQSGISGTYSPFSLETCRIMIAMLDRDYTGKMGFNEFKDLWAALDAWKQNFMTFDQDQSGTVEHHELSQAIAVMGYRLSPQTLSAIAKRYSKNGRIFFDDYVACCVKLRALTDFFRRRDHLQQGFVNFTYEDFLQGTMTV
;
A
#
# COMPACT_ATOMS: atom_id res chain seq x y z
N MET A 1 -18.16 8.34 9.16
CA MET A 1 -17.62 7.11 8.54
C MET A 1 -16.80 6.36 9.56
N ALA A 2 -17.03 5.05 9.69
CA ALA A 2 -16.36 4.18 10.67
C ALA A 2 -14.95 3.76 10.24
N TYR A 3 -14.62 3.92 8.96
CA TYR A 3 -13.35 3.55 8.34
C TYR A 3 -12.95 4.61 7.30
N PRO A 4 -11.65 4.72 6.93
CA PRO A 4 -11.18 5.75 6.01
C PRO A 4 -11.80 5.59 4.62
N GLY A 5 -12.09 6.71 3.96
CA GLY A 5 -12.53 6.76 2.57
C GLY A 5 -11.33 6.84 1.62
N TYR A 6 -10.74 5.70 1.27
CA TYR A 6 -9.81 5.62 0.14
C TYR A 6 -10.60 5.85 -1.14
N GLY A 7 -10.28 6.93 -1.85
CA GLY A 7 -10.79 7.24 -3.17
C GLY A 7 -9.76 6.83 -4.21
N GLY A 8 -9.92 5.64 -4.80
CA GLY A 8 -9.23 5.25 -6.04
C GLY A 8 -7.76 4.83 -5.91
N GLY A 9 -7.49 3.55 -6.17
CA GLY A 9 -6.13 3.03 -6.44
C GLY A 9 -5.28 2.75 -5.20
N PHE A 10 -4.41 1.74 -5.30
CA PHE A 10 -3.54 1.27 -4.22
C PHE A 10 -2.46 2.28 -3.77
N GLY A 11 -2.41 3.47 -4.39
CA GLY A 11 -1.39 4.51 -4.19
C GLY A 11 -1.85 5.84 -3.59
N ASP A 12 -3.13 6.02 -3.20
CA ASP A 12 -3.58 7.27 -2.58
C ASP A 12 -3.30 7.34 -1.06
N PHE A 13 -2.08 6.96 -0.66
CA PHE A 13 -1.53 7.31 0.65
C PHE A 13 -0.83 8.66 0.54
N SER A 14 -1.56 9.73 0.22
CA SER A 14 -1.01 11.07 0.38
C SER A 14 -0.90 11.36 1.88
N VAL A 15 0.24 11.02 2.48
CA VAL A 15 0.64 11.59 3.77
C VAL A 15 0.88 13.07 3.52
N GLN A 16 -0.14 13.91 3.76
CA GLN A 16 0.06 15.35 3.83
C GLN A 16 0.91 15.64 5.06
N ILE A 17 2.22 15.75 4.85
CA ILE A 17 3.13 16.37 5.82
C ILE A 17 2.81 17.86 5.87
N PRO A 18 2.39 18.42 7.02
CA PRO A 18 2.23 19.87 7.16
C PRO A 18 3.62 20.51 7.19
N GLY A 19 4.00 21.28 6.16
CA GLY A 19 5.15 22.18 6.30
C GLY A 19 6.09 22.42 5.11
N MET A 20 5.77 22.07 3.86
CA MET A 20 6.59 22.51 2.72
C MET A 20 5.73 23.10 1.61
N GLN A 21 5.45 24.41 1.73
CA GLN A 21 5.12 25.24 0.56
C GLN A 21 6.40 25.47 -0.24
N ILE A 22 6.55 24.80 -1.39
CA ILE A 22 7.44 25.33 -2.42
C ILE A 22 6.64 26.36 -3.23
N GLN A 23 7.12 27.58 -3.07
CA GLN A 23 6.61 28.83 -3.58
C GLN A 23 6.79 28.91 -5.10
N MET A 24 5.70 29.32 -5.78
CA MET A 24 5.70 29.77 -7.17
C MET A 24 6.75 30.85 -7.44
N GLY A 25 7.41 30.76 -8.60
CA GLY A 25 8.09 31.87 -9.26
C GLY A 25 8.50 31.44 -10.67
N GLN A 26 8.38 32.21 -11.75
CA GLN A 26 7.96 33.59 -11.96
C GLN A 26 7.47 33.71 -13.42
N SER A 27 6.54 34.62 -13.66
CA SER A 27 6.15 35.13 -14.98
C SER A 27 7.14 36.21 -15.45
N VAL A 28 7.42 36.25 -16.76
CA VAL A 28 8.07 37.40 -17.43
C VAL A 28 7.25 37.85 -18.64
N PRO A 29 7.22 39.17 -18.95
CA PRO A 29 6.16 39.83 -19.69
C PRO A 29 6.38 39.84 -21.21
N GLY A 30 5.28 39.95 -21.95
CA GLY A 30 5.22 39.76 -23.40
C GLY A 30 5.70 40.92 -24.28
N THR A 31 5.63 40.66 -25.59
CA THR A 31 5.50 41.62 -26.69
C THR A 31 5.04 40.84 -27.93
N GLY A 32 3.97 41.28 -28.59
CA GLY A 32 3.56 40.80 -29.93
C GLY A 32 4.41 41.43 -31.05
N PRO A 33 4.07 41.34 -32.37
CA PRO A 33 2.72 41.15 -32.93
C PRO A 33 2.56 40.22 -34.17
N ASN A 34 1.30 39.85 -34.46
CA ASN A 34 0.62 39.53 -35.74
C ASN A 34 1.25 38.57 -36.79
N MET A 35 0.47 37.56 -37.22
CA MET A 35 -0.06 37.32 -38.60
C MET A 35 -0.79 35.94 -38.66
N LEU A 36 -2.01 35.88 -39.24
CA LEU A 36 -2.86 34.70 -39.53
C LEU A 36 -2.61 34.19 -40.99
N PRO A 37 -3.31 33.16 -41.54
CA PRO A 37 -3.67 31.82 -41.03
C PRO A 37 -3.36 30.69 -42.07
N GLY A 38 -3.34 29.42 -41.64
CA GLY A 38 -3.68 28.29 -42.53
C GLY A 38 -2.71 27.10 -42.58
N GLY A 39 -3.21 25.93 -42.18
CA GLY A 39 -2.58 24.63 -42.41
C GLY A 39 -2.73 23.71 -41.19
N TYR A 40 -3.66 22.75 -41.25
CA TYR A 40 -3.70 21.62 -40.31
C TYR A 40 -2.81 20.50 -40.85
N PRO A 41 -1.74 20.06 -40.16
CA PRO A 41 -1.17 18.73 -40.31
C PRO A 41 -1.65 17.82 -39.18
N GLY A 42 -1.92 16.57 -39.54
CA GLY A 42 -2.56 15.56 -38.68
C GLY A 42 -1.87 15.32 -37.34
N TYR A 43 -2.71 15.07 -36.33
CA TYR A 43 -2.26 14.52 -35.05
C TYR A 43 -1.62 13.14 -35.28
N PRO A 44 -0.40 12.89 -34.75
CA PRO A 44 0.07 11.54 -34.61
C PRO A 44 -0.81 10.83 -33.57
N ALA A 45 -1.38 9.68 -33.95
CA ALA A 45 -1.97 8.76 -33.00
C ALA A 45 -0.87 8.29 -32.05
N TYR A 46 -0.84 8.84 -30.83
CA TYR A 46 -0.06 8.25 -29.75
C TYR A 46 -0.73 6.94 -29.39
N SER A 47 -0.19 5.84 -29.92
CA SER A 47 -0.35 4.54 -29.29
C SER A 47 0.40 4.62 -27.96
N ASP A 48 -0.34 4.68 -26.85
CA ASP A 48 0.19 4.39 -25.52
C ASP A 48 0.57 2.90 -25.46
N SER A 49 1.70 2.56 -26.08
CA SER A 49 2.40 1.30 -25.87
C SER A 49 3.39 1.51 -24.73
N TYR A 50 2.87 1.71 -23.51
CA TYR A 50 3.69 1.55 -22.31
C TYR A 50 4.00 0.06 -22.15
N SER A 51 5.17 -0.37 -22.61
CA SER A 51 5.66 -1.70 -22.34
C SER A 51 6.04 -1.81 -20.86
N PRO A 52 5.56 -2.84 -20.13
CA PRO A 52 5.95 -3.08 -18.74
C PRO A 52 7.48 -3.14 -18.54
N ALA A 53 8.21 -3.49 -19.60
CA ALA A 53 9.66 -3.60 -19.63
C ALA A 53 10.44 -2.30 -19.33
N ASP A 54 9.81 -1.13 -19.48
CA ASP A 54 10.45 0.16 -19.15
C ASP A 54 10.28 0.55 -17.67
N ASP A 55 9.52 -0.24 -16.89
CA ASP A 55 9.36 -0.01 -15.46
C ASP A 55 10.54 -0.59 -14.69
N SER A 56 11.22 0.24 -13.90
CA SER A 56 12.28 -0.21 -13.00
C SER A 56 11.86 -1.37 -12.08
N MET A 57 10.57 -1.45 -11.71
CA MET A 57 10.01 -2.55 -10.92
C MET A 57 9.84 -3.86 -11.71
N TRP A 58 9.74 -3.80 -13.04
CA TRP A 58 9.64 -4.99 -13.89
C TRP A 58 10.88 -5.86 -13.81
N THR A 59 12.05 -5.24 -13.67
CA THR A 59 13.31 -5.99 -13.49
C THR A 59 13.31 -6.76 -12.17
N TYR A 60 12.82 -6.17 -11.08
CA TYR A 60 12.70 -6.87 -9.79
C TYR A 60 11.65 -7.97 -9.84
N PHE A 61 10.50 -7.70 -10.47
CA PHE A 61 9.42 -8.68 -10.64
C PHE A 61 9.88 -9.88 -11.46
N THR A 62 10.48 -9.67 -12.64
CA THR A 62 10.94 -10.77 -13.51
C THR A 62 12.12 -11.56 -12.94
N ALA A 63 12.90 -10.97 -12.03
CA ALA A 63 13.96 -11.69 -11.33
C ALA A 63 13.42 -12.70 -10.30
N VAL A 64 12.18 -12.52 -9.83
CA VAL A 64 11.58 -13.35 -8.79
C VAL A 64 10.36 -14.15 -9.24
N ALA A 65 9.66 -13.70 -10.29
CA ALA A 65 8.50 -14.37 -10.83
C ALA A 65 8.87 -15.75 -11.38
N GLY A 66 7.97 -16.71 -11.14
CA GLY A 66 8.07 -18.06 -11.65
C GLY A 66 7.92 -18.14 -13.17
N GLN A 67 8.02 -19.36 -13.71
CA GLN A 67 7.81 -19.61 -15.15
C GLN A 67 6.38 -19.31 -15.62
N ASP A 68 5.44 -19.23 -14.68
CA ASP A 68 4.05 -18.85 -14.88
C ASP A 68 3.84 -17.32 -14.99
N GLY A 69 4.88 -16.52 -14.71
CA GLY A 69 4.81 -15.06 -14.77
C GLY A 69 4.10 -14.44 -13.56
N GLU A 70 3.98 -15.19 -12.46
CA GLU A 70 3.41 -14.74 -11.19
C GLU A 70 4.42 -14.92 -10.05
N VAL A 71 4.14 -14.31 -8.90
CA VAL A 71 5.02 -14.36 -7.71
C VAL A 71 4.29 -15.04 -6.55
N ASP A 72 4.87 -16.11 -6.03
CA ASP A 72 4.41 -16.76 -4.80
C ASP A 72 5.01 -16.15 -3.52
N ALA A 73 4.59 -16.64 -2.35
CA ALA A 73 5.04 -16.09 -1.06
C ALA A 73 6.56 -16.26 -0.80
N GLU A 74 7.16 -17.34 -1.30
CA GLU A 74 8.60 -17.60 -1.13
C GLU A 74 9.43 -16.75 -2.10
N GLU A 75 8.93 -16.53 -3.31
CA GLU A 75 9.48 -15.63 -4.32
C GLU A 75 9.39 -14.18 -3.85
N LEU A 76 8.24 -13.77 -3.30
CA LEU A 76 8.05 -12.45 -2.70
C LEU A 76 9.02 -12.22 -1.53
N GLN A 77 9.15 -13.18 -0.61
CA GLN A 77 10.08 -13.05 0.52
C GLN A 77 11.52 -12.83 0.05
N ARG A 78 11.96 -13.60 -0.95
CA ARG A 78 13.29 -13.44 -1.57
C ARG A 78 13.44 -12.06 -2.21
N CYS A 79 12.42 -11.61 -2.95
CA CYS A 79 12.39 -10.28 -3.57
C CYS A 79 12.56 -9.16 -2.54
N LEU A 80 11.72 -9.14 -1.51
CA LEU A 80 11.72 -8.11 -0.48
C LEU A 80 13.05 -8.09 0.28
N THR A 81 13.63 -9.27 0.54
CA THR A 81 14.94 -9.38 1.18
C THR A 81 16.05 -8.81 0.28
N GLN A 82 16.08 -9.18 -1.00
CA GLN A 82 17.11 -8.72 -1.95
C GLN A 82 17.00 -7.23 -2.27
N SER A 83 15.78 -6.70 -2.30
CA SER A 83 15.55 -5.28 -2.54
C SER A 83 16.05 -4.37 -1.41
N GLY A 84 16.26 -4.93 -0.21
CA GLY A 84 16.60 -4.14 0.96
C GLY A 84 15.46 -3.21 1.41
N ILE A 85 14.20 -3.45 1.01
CA ILE A 85 13.08 -2.62 1.46
C ILE A 85 12.90 -2.68 2.99
N SER A 86 13.23 -3.81 3.63
CA SER A 86 13.32 -3.90 5.11
C SER A 86 14.45 -3.04 5.68
N GLY A 87 15.45 -2.65 4.89
CA GLY A 87 16.57 -1.82 5.33
C GLY A 87 17.39 -2.49 6.42
N THR A 88 17.51 -1.81 7.56
CA THR A 88 18.18 -2.34 8.77
C THR A 88 17.25 -3.19 9.64
N TYR A 89 15.96 -3.27 9.30
CA TYR A 89 14.99 -4.06 10.04
C TYR A 89 15.05 -5.53 9.65
N SER A 90 14.53 -6.38 10.54
CA SER A 90 14.43 -7.82 10.29
C SER A 90 13.71 -8.11 8.96
N PRO A 91 14.17 -9.11 8.19
CA PRO A 91 13.48 -9.54 6.99
C PRO A 91 12.03 -9.95 7.28
N PHE A 92 11.15 -9.82 6.28
CA PHE A 92 9.76 -10.24 6.43
C PHE A 92 9.65 -11.74 6.62
N SER A 93 8.75 -12.16 7.51
CA SER A 93 8.42 -13.58 7.65
C SER A 93 7.63 -14.08 6.43
N LEU A 94 7.67 -15.39 6.19
CA LEU A 94 6.90 -16.01 5.12
C LEU A 94 5.39 -15.80 5.32
N GLU A 95 4.95 -15.77 6.58
CA GLU A 95 3.55 -15.50 6.92
C GLU A 95 3.13 -14.08 6.52
N THR A 96 3.98 -13.08 6.79
CA THR A 96 3.73 -11.71 6.34
C THR A 96 3.64 -11.66 4.81
N CYS A 97 4.51 -12.38 4.09
CA CYS A 97 4.47 -12.43 2.63
C CYS A 97 3.16 -13.06 2.11
N ARG A 98 2.64 -14.10 2.77
CA ARG A 98 1.32 -14.67 2.43
C ARG A 98 0.19 -13.67 2.63
N ILE A 99 0.20 -12.95 3.75
CA ILE A 99 -0.81 -11.92 4.07
C ILE A 99 -0.73 -10.76 3.05
N MET A 100 0.48 -10.38 2.61
CA MET A 100 0.68 -9.37 1.54
C MET A 100 0.08 -9.81 0.20
N ILE A 101 0.27 -11.06 -0.19
CA ILE A 101 -0.33 -11.62 -1.41
C ILE A 101 -1.85 -11.66 -1.26
N ALA A 102 -2.35 -12.25 -0.19
CA ALA A 102 -3.79 -12.35 0.08
C ALA A 102 -4.53 -11.00 0.08
N MET A 103 -3.87 -9.91 0.49
CA MET A 103 -4.45 -8.57 0.42
C MET A 103 -4.72 -8.11 -1.03
N LEU A 104 -3.86 -8.51 -1.96
CA LEU A 104 -3.84 -8.02 -3.34
C LEU A 104 -4.40 -9.01 -4.34
N ASP A 105 -4.42 -10.28 -3.99
CA ASP A 105 -4.94 -11.41 -4.77
C ASP A 105 -6.46 -11.25 -4.96
N ARG A 106 -6.85 -10.61 -6.07
CA ARG A 106 -8.25 -10.33 -6.38
C ARG A 106 -8.98 -11.53 -6.97
N ASP A 107 -8.25 -12.48 -7.52
CA ASP A 107 -8.76 -13.65 -8.22
C ASP A 107 -8.60 -14.97 -7.43
N TYR A 108 -8.05 -14.90 -6.21
CA TYR A 108 -7.84 -16.02 -5.29
C TYR A 108 -6.91 -17.09 -5.87
N THR A 109 -5.94 -16.68 -6.68
CA THR A 109 -4.92 -17.56 -7.27
C THR A 109 -3.86 -17.98 -6.24
N GLY A 110 -3.75 -17.25 -5.13
CA GLY A 110 -2.70 -17.39 -4.13
C GLY A 110 -1.34 -16.87 -4.61
N LYS A 111 -1.32 -16.15 -5.74
CA LYS A 111 -0.12 -15.62 -6.40
C LYS A 111 -0.35 -14.16 -6.76
N MET A 112 0.74 -13.49 -7.16
CA MET A 112 0.73 -12.05 -7.42
C MET A 112 1.24 -11.74 -8.82
N GLY A 113 0.41 -11.07 -9.62
CA GLY A 113 0.81 -10.52 -10.91
C GLY A 113 1.58 -9.20 -10.80
N PHE A 114 2.12 -8.71 -11.92
CA PHE A 114 2.97 -7.50 -11.91
C PHE A 114 2.26 -6.23 -11.43
N ASN A 115 0.99 -6.03 -11.82
CA ASN A 115 0.24 -4.84 -11.40
C ASN A 115 0.00 -4.85 -9.88
N GLU A 116 -0.32 -6.02 -9.32
CA GLU A 116 -0.49 -6.22 -7.88
C GLU A 116 0.84 -6.04 -7.15
N PHE A 117 1.95 -6.50 -7.73
CA PHE A 117 3.28 -6.29 -7.19
C PHE A 117 3.65 -4.79 -7.08
N LYS A 118 3.34 -3.99 -8.09
CA LYS A 118 3.54 -2.53 -8.03
C LYS A 118 2.70 -1.87 -6.93
N ASP A 119 1.44 -2.29 -6.83
CA ASP A 119 0.52 -1.83 -5.79
C ASP A 119 1.03 -2.20 -4.38
N LEU A 120 1.57 -3.42 -4.21
CA LEU A 120 2.22 -3.85 -2.97
C LEU A 120 3.42 -2.98 -2.63
N TRP A 121 4.27 -2.73 -3.62
CA TRP A 121 5.52 -2.00 -3.42
C TRP A 121 5.26 -0.58 -2.92
N ALA A 122 4.32 0.13 -3.55
CA ALA A 122 3.92 1.47 -3.12
C ALA A 122 3.35 1.46 -1.69
N ALA A 123 2.55 0.44 -1.34
CA ALA A 123 2.01 0.29 0.01
C ALA A 123 3.11 0.03 1.06
N LEU A 124 4.08 -0.84 0.73
CA LEU A 124 5.21 -1.15 1.61
C LEU A 124 6.08 0.08 1.87
N ASP A 125 6.36 0.88 0.84
CA ASP A 125 7.11 2.13 1.02
C ASP A 125 6.34 3.10 1.92
N ALA A 126 5.04 3.29 1.70
CA ALA A 126 4.21 4.15 2.55
C ALA A 126 4.18 3.69 4.02
N TRP A 127 4.02 2.39 4.28
CA TRP A 127 4.07 1.84 5.65
C TRP A 127 5.44 1.95 6.28
N LYS A 128 6.51 1.77 5.50
CA LYS A 128 7.88 1.97 5.98
C LYS A 128 8.13 3.43 6.37
N GLN A 129 7.75 4.38 5.53
CA GLN A 129 7.89 5.81 5.85
C GLN A 129 7.10 6.14 7.12
N ASN A 130 5.87 5.64 7.25
CA ASN A 130 5.07 5.81 8.45
C ASN A 130 5.78 5.23 9.69
N PHE A 131 6.27 3.99 9.62
CA PHE A 131 7.03 3.35 10.70
C PHE A 131 8.24 4.18 11.13
N MET A 132 9.02 4.69 10.17
CA MET A 132 10.20 5.52 10.43
C MET A 132 9.86 6.86 11.10
N THR A 133 8.65 7.39 10.95
CA THR A 133 8.25 8.60 11.69
C THR A 133 8.10 8.37 13.19
N PHE A 134 7.82 7.12 13.59
CA PHE A 134 7.64 6.73 14.99
C PHE A 134 8.91 6.10 15.58
N ASP A 135 9.61 5.24 14.82
CA ASP A 135 10.88 4.61 15.22
C ASP A 135 12.08 5.59 15.09
N GLN A 136 12.00 6.72 15.79
CA GLN A 136 13.02 7.79 15.70
C GLN A 136 14.38 7.38 16.27
N ASP A 137 14.39 6.44 17.20
CA ASP A 137 15.60 5.88 17.80
C ASP A 137 16.19 4.72 16.98
N GLN A 138 15.57 4.35 15.86
CA GLN A 138 15.96 3.23 15.00
C GLN A 138 16.05 1.90 15.76
N SER A 139 15.20 1.71 16.77
CA SER A 139 15.13 0.46 17.55
C SER A 139 14.63 -0.72 16.71
N GLY A 140 13.95 -0.44 15.59
CA GLY A 140 13.27 -1.46 14.79
C GLY A 140 11.98 -1.95 15.42
N THR A 141 11.47 -1.21 16.40
CA THR A 141 10.24 -1.53 17.11
C THR A 141 9.41 -0.29 17.38
N VAL A 142 8.10 -0.46 17.46
CA VAL A 142 7.19 0.56 17.97
C VAL A 142 6.42 0.04 19.18
N GLU A 143 6.03 0.96 20.05
CA GLU A 143 5.21 0.69 21.22
C GLU A 143 3.70 0.82 20.90
N HIS A 144 2.87 0.41 21.85
CA HIS A 144 1.41 0.44 21.71
C HIS A 144 0.86 1.85 21.36
N HIS A 145 1.41 2.89 21.98
CA HIS A 145 0.94 4.26 21.78
C HIS A 145 1.32 4.78 20.39
N GLU A 146 2.46 4.36 19.84
CA GLU A 146 2.93 4.69 18.50
C GLU A 146 2.12 3.96 17.43
N LEU A 147 1.84 2.66 17.62
CA LEU A 147 0.93 1.93 16.72
C LEU A 147 -0.45 2.61 16.65
N SER A 148 -0.96 3.07 17.79
CA SER A 148 -2.26 3.75 17.85
C SER A 148 -2.25 5.06 17.04
N GLN A 149 -1.15 5.83 17.11
CA GLN A 149 -0.97 7.04 16.32
C GLN A 149 -0.81 6.72 14.83
N ALA A 150 0.00 5.72 14.48
CA ALA A 150 0.19 5.26 13.11
C ALA A 150 -1.13 4.87 12.44
N ILE A 151 -1.95 4.07 13.13
CA ILE A 151 -3.27 3.65 12.66
C ILE A 151 -4.20 4.86 12.47
N ALA A 152 -4.15 5.84 13.37
CA ALA A 152 -4.92 7.08 13.23
C ALA A 152 -4.46 7.93 12.03
N VAL A 153 -3.14 8.05 11.80
CA VAL A 153 -2.57 8.76 10.64
C VAL A 153 -2.97 8.10 9.32
N MET A 154 -3.09 6.77 9.30
CA MET A 154 -3.63 6.02 8.15
C MET A 154 -5.15 6.20 7.95
N GLY A 155 -5.80 7.01 8.80
CA GLY A 155 -7.22 7.39 8.69
C GLY A 155 -8.20 6.44 9.38
N TYR A 156 -7.72 5.42 10.09
CA TYR A 156 -8.58 4.49 10.80
C TYR A 156 -9.15 5.10 12.10
N ARG A 157 -10.45 4.91 12.31
CA ARG A 157 -11.19 5.39 13.48
C ARG A 157 -11.66 4.20 14.33
N LEU A 158 -10.71 3.53 14.96
CA LEU A 158 -10.98 2.36 15.80
C LEU A 158 -11.26 2.75 17.25
N SER A 159 -12.08 1.95 17.93
CA SER A 159 -12.29 2.12 19.37
C SER A 159 -11.01 1.82 20.16
N PRO A 160 -10.78 2.45 21.33
CA PRO A 160 -9.61 2.15 22.16
C PRO A 160 -9.50 0.66 22.54
N GLN A 161 -10.64 -0.02 22.72
CA GLN A 161 -10.69 -1.44 23.03
C GLN A 161 -10.18 -2.30 21.85
N THR A 162 -10.62 -1.98 20.63
CA THR A 162 -10.16 -2.63 19.40
C THR A 162 -8.67 -2.40 19.17
N LEU A 163 -8.18 -1.16 19.33
CA LEU A 163 -6.75 -0.84 19.19
C LEU A 163 -5.90 -1.61 20.18
N SER A 164 -6.31 -1.68 21.44
CA SER A 164 -5.58 -2.43 22.47
C SER A 164 -5.51 -3.93 22.15
N ALA A 165 -6.60 -4.51 21.61
CA ALA A 165 -6.61 -5.89 21.19
C ALA A 165 -5.66 -6.15 20.01
N ILE A 166 -5.67 -5.28 19.00
CA ILE A 166 -4.76 -5.34 17.85
C ILE A 166 -3.30 -5.23 18.33
N ALA A 167 -2.98 -4.21 19.12
CA ALA A 167 -1.62 -4.01 19.58
C ALA A 167 -1.09 -5.18 20.40
N LYS A 168 -1.91 -5.75 21.30
CA LYS A 168 -1.54 -6.95 22.06
C LYS A 168 -1.30 -8.16 21.17
N ARG A 169 -2.03 -8.29 20.07
CA ARG A 169 -1.89 -9.42 19.13
C ARG A 169 -0.57 -9.40 18.36
N TYR A 170 -0.02 -8.21 18.09
CA TYR A 170 1.21 -8.03 17.31
C TYR A 170 2.43 -7.66 18.19
N SER A 171 2.23 -7.36 19.46
CA SER A 171 3.31 -7.06 20.42
C SER A 171 4.01 -8.32 20.93
N LYS A 172 5.35 -8.29 20.90
CA LYS A 172 6.25 -9.22 21.57
C LYS A 172 6.97 -8.45 22.68
N ASN A 173 6.71 -8.81 23.94
CA ASN A 173 7.30 -8.12 25.12
C ASN A 173 7.05 -6.61 25.18
N GLY A 174 5.87 -6.15 24.74
CA GLY A 174 5.49 -4.73 24.72
C GLY A 174 5.98 -3.95 23.49
N ARG A 175 6.70 -4.61 22.59
CA ARG A 175 7.27 -4.02 21.37
C ARG A 175 6.73 -4.70 20.12
N ILE A 176 6.49 -3.94 19.07
CA ILE A 176 5.98 -4.42 17.79
C ILE A 176 7.09 -4.23 16.77
N PHE A 177 7.63 -5.33 16.27
CA PHE A 177 8.70 -5.28 15.27
C PHE A 177 8.16 -4.81 13.92
N PHE A 178 9.03 -4.29 13.06
CA PHE A 178 8.66 -3.85 11.72
C PHE A 178 7.84 -4.88 10.93
N ASP A 179 8.25 -6.16 10.96
CA ASP A 179 7.50 -7.26 10.31
C ASP A 179 6.07 -7.38 10.86
N ASP A 180 5.90 -7.39 12.19
CA ASP A 180 4.59 -7.47 12.85
C ASP A 180 3.73 -6.21 12.58
N TYR A 181 4.37 -5.03 12.52
CA TYR A 181 3.71 -3.77 12.17
C TYR A 181 3.17 -3.82 10.73
N VAL A 182 3.98 -4.26 9.78
CA VAL A 182 3.55 -4.38 8.37
C VAL A 182 2.46 -5.44 8.25
N ALA A 183 2.60 -6.61 8.88
CA ALA A 183 1.56 -7.63 8.92
C ALA A 183 0.22 -7.09 9.47
N CYS A 184 0.27 -6.26 10.52
CA CYS A 184 -0.90 -5.58 11.07
C CYS A 184 -1.53 -4.62 10.06
N CYS A 185 -0.73 -3.79 9.39
CA CYS A 185 -1.23 -2.80 8.42
C CYS A 185 -1.87 -3.46 7.21
N VAL A 186 -1.23 -4.50 6.67
CA VAL A 186 -1.73 -5.30 5.54
C VAL A 186 -3.06 -5.94 5.90
N LYS A 187 -3.14 -6.65 7.03
CA LYS A 187 -4.37 -7.33 7.46
C LYS A 187 -5.49 -6.35 7.76
N LEU A 188 -5.19 -5.22 8.38
CA LEU A 188 -6.17 -4.16 8.65
C LEU A 188 -6.74 -3.58 7.34
N ARG A 189 -5.89 -3.36 6.34
CA ARG A 189 -6.31 -2.89 5.01
C ARG A 189 -7.20 -3.90 4.30
N ALA A 190 -6.73 -5.15 4.20
CA ALA A 190 -7.45 -6.21 3.51
C ALA A 190 -8.85 -6.45 4.10
N LEU A 191 -8.97 -6.52 5.44
CA LEU A 191 -10.27 -6.66 6.10
C LEU A 191 -11.16 -5.42 5.93
N THR A 192 -10.58 -4.23 5.88
CA THR A 192 -11.32 -2.98 5.63
C THR A 192 -11.87 -2.96 4.20
N ASP A 193 -11.06 -3.35 3.21
CA ASP A 193 -11.49 -3.43 1.82
C ASP A 193 -12.57 -4.51 1.64
N PHE A 194 -12.41 -5.66 2.29
CA PHE A 194 -13.42 -6.73 2.31
C PHE A 194 -14.77 -6.24 2.87
N PHE A 195 -14.74 -5.49 3.98
CA PHE A 195 -15.94 -4.90 4.59
C PHE A 195 -16.57 -3.85 3.67
N ARG A 196 -15.76 -2.94 3.11
CA ARG A 196 -16.23 -1.85 2.24
C ARG A 196 -16.88 -2.33 0.96
N ARG A 197 -16.35 -3.40 0.35
CA ARG A 197 -16.95 -4.00 -0.85
C ARG A 197 -18.39 -4.46 -0.62
N ARG A 198 -18.78 -4.72 0.63
CA ARG A 198 -20.15 -5.14 1.01
C ARG A 198 -20.97 -4.01 1.65
N ASP A 199 -20.33 -3.01 2.24
CA ASP A 199 -20.99 -1.80 2.76
C ASP A 199 -21.26 -0.76 1.67
N HIS A 200 -22.06 -1.14 0.66
CA HIS A 200 -22.39 -0.26 -0.47
C HIS A 200 -23.08 1.04 -0.05
N LEU A 201 -23.78 1.01 1.09
CA LEU A 201 -24.52 2.15 1.65
C LEU A 201 -23.67 3.01 2.59
N GLN A 202 -22.41 2.62 2.86
CA GLN A 202 -21.48 3.32 3.75
C GLN A 202 -22.06 3.60 5.15
N GLN A 203 -22.89 2.68 5.63
CA GLN A 203 -23.62 2.81 6.89
C GLN A 203 -22.80 2.34 8.10
N GLY A 204 -21.67 1.67 7.88
CA GLY A 204 -20.78 1.18 8.93
C GLY A 204 -21.19 -0.16 9.52
N PHE A 205 -22.14 -0.86 8.91
CA PHE A 205 -22.54 -2.23 9.28
C PHE A 205 -22.89 -3.06 8.03
N VAL A 206 -22.53 -4.34 8.07
CA VAL A 206 -22.75 -5.32 6.99
C VAL A 206 -23.27 -6.61 7.60
N ASN A 207 -24.19 -7.27 6.90
CA ASN A 207 -24.62 -8.62 7.25
C ASN A 207 -23.79 -9.65 6.48
N PHE A 208 -23.14 -10.55 7.21
CA PHE A 208 -22.36 -11.65 6.65
C PHE A 208 -23.08 -12.98 6.87
N THR A 209 -23.06 -13.87 5.89
CA THR A 209 -23.28 -15.29 6.14
C THR A 209 -22.04 -15.89 6.80
N TYR A 210 -22.19 -17.06 7.43
CA TYR A 210 -21.05 -17.72 8.08
C TYR A 210 -19.89 -17.99 7.10
N GLU A 211 -20.21 -18.54 5.92
CA GLU A 211 -19.22 -18.82 4.88
C GLU A 211 -18.55 -17.54 4.36
N ASP A 212 -19.31 -16.46 4.16
CA ASP A 212 -18.77 -15.19 3.69
C ASP A 212 -17.82 -14.56 4.73
N PHE A 213 -18.18 -14.67 6.02
CA PHE A 213 -17.31 -14.26 7.11
C PHE A 213 -16.01 -15.08 7.16
N LEU A 214 -16.10 -16.40 7.03
CA LEU A 214 -14.91 -17.27 7.02
C LEU A 214 -14.02 -16.95 5.81
N GLN A 215 -14.60 -16.85 4.62
CA GLN A 215 -13.86 -16.49 3.42
C GLN A 215 -13.12 -15.16 3.62
N GLY A 216 -13.79 -14.12 4.10
CA GLY A 216 -13.16 -12.81 4.29
C GLY A 216 -12.07 -12.75 5.36
N THR A 217 -12.10 -13.63 6.36
CA THR A 217 -11.20 -13.55 7.52
C THR A 217 -10.08 -14.58 7.53
N MET A 218 -10.29 -15.73 6.87
CA MET A 218 -9.34 -16.85 6.84
C MET A 218 -8.48 -16.84 5.58
N THR A 219 -8.93 -16.23 4.49
CA THR A 219 -8.12 -16.10 3.27
C THR A 219 -7.28 -14.82 3.27
N VAL A 220 -7.27 -14.07 4.38
CA VAL A 220 -6.53 -12.81 4.59
C VAL A 220 -5.52 -12.93 5.71
#